data_AF-A0A357ZGD2-F1
#
_entry.id   AF-A0A357ZGD2-F1
#
_cell.length_a   1.000
_cell.length_b   1.000
_cell.length_c   1.000
_cell.angle_alpha   90.00
_cell.angle_beta   90.00
_cell.angle_gamma   90.00
#
_symmetry.space_group_name_H-M   'P 1'
#
loop_
_entity.id
_entity.type
_entity.pdbx_description
1 polymer ?
#
loop_
_entity_poly.entity_id
_entity_poly.type
_entity_poly.pdbx_seq_one_letter_code
_entity_poly.pdbx_strand_id
1 'polypeptide(L)'
;MAINQKVLDRIKSEMRKANRILEKARTEGFGEADTRTIVMDILVAMLGWDKYHNLTAESSIGGGYADILIKKKDAKDNDYIYAVIEIKKVGLRLNENHLRQARDYARNEGIPWVVLTNGNDWQVYYLEPTKKHNKTAPEPFLVLSVSINDESMKPQQKSELFYLLSEEASRKEELEQWCKKAKAVSAESLIKRLFTKEVIDKIRLGVKRETGASFTNEEIAGFMLERIVRVEVRPERPDLVIKHCGK
;
A
#
# COMPACT_ATOMS: atom_id res chain seq x y z
N MET A 1 12.26 -7.47 -10.78
CA MET A 1 13.23 -7.80 -9.73
C MET A 1 13.69 -9.22 -9.99
N ALA A 2 14.98 -9.51 -9.82
CA ALA A 2 15.45 -10.89 -9.87
C ALA A 2 15.24 -11.50 -8.47
N ILE A 3 14.09 -12.15 -8.27
CA ILE A 3 13.76 -12.78 -6.98
C ILE A 3 14.38 -14.17 -6.95
N ASN A 4 15.00 -14.54 -5.83
CA ASN A 4 15.56 -15.87 -5.65
C ASN A 4 14.43 -16.91 -5.69
N GLN A 5 14.53 -17.88 -6.60
CA GLN A 5 13.49 -18.90 -6.80
C GLN A 5 13.19 -19.69 -5.53
N LYS A 6 14.19 -19.97 -4.69
CA LYS A 6 13.99 -20.67 -3.40
C LYS A 6 13.06 -19.90 -2.46
N VAL A 7 13.15 -18.57 -2.45
CA VAL A 7 12.29 -17.71 -1.63
C VAL A 7 10.85 -17.76 -2.15
N LEU A 8 10.66 -17.67 -3.47
CA LEU A 8 9.34 -17.79 -4.08
C LEU A 8 8.71 -19.17 -3.83
N ASP A 9 9.50 -20.24 -3.90
CA ASP A 9 9.03 -21.60 -3.66
C ASP A 9 8.63 -21.80 -2.20
N ARG A 10 9.39 -21.25 -1.24
CA ARG A 10 9.00 -21.18 0.18
C ARG A 10 7.66 -20.46 0.33
N ILE A 11 7.55 -19.24 -0.21
CA ILE A 11 6.34 -18.43 -0.11
C ILE A 11 5.14 -19.19 -0.66
N LYS A 12 5.25 -19.81 -1.84
CA LYS A 12 4.16 -20.62 -2.43
C LYS A 12 3.80 -21.85 -1.60
N SER A 13 4.80 -22.54 -1.03
CA SER A 13 4.58 -23.69 -0.16
C SER A 13 3.80 -23.28 1.09
N GLU A 14 4.30 -22.30 1.82
CA GLU A 14 3.71 -21.86 3.08
C GLU A 14 2.37 -21.15 2.88
N MET A 15 2.20 -20.40 1.80
CA MET A 15 0.90 -19.80 1.43
C MET A 15 -0.19 -20.86 1.25
N ARG A 16 0.13 -22.04 0.67
CA ARG A 16 -0.84 -23.14 0.55
C ARG A 16 -1.22 -23.75 1.90
N LYS A 17 -0.26 -23.83 2.83
CA LYS A 17 -0.53 -24.29 4.21
C LYS A 17 -1.37 -23.28 4.97
N ALA A 18 -0.98 -22.01 4.92
CA ALA A 18 -1.70 -20.89 5.51
C ALA A 18 -3.15 -20.84 5.02
N ASN A 19 -3.39 -21.03 3.70
CA ASN A 19 -4.74 -21.06 3.15
C ASN A 19 -5.63 -22.13 3.81
N ARG A 20 -5.11 -23.35 4.02
CA ARG A 20 -5.86 -24.43 4.67
C ARG A 20 -6.18 -24.12 6.13
N ILE A 21 -5.21 -23.52 6.85
CA ILE A 21 -5.38 -23.12 8.25
C ILE A 21 -6.42 -22.00 8.35
N LEU A 22 -6.35 -21.01 7.46
CA LEU A 22 -7.28 -19.88 7.43
C LEU A 22 -8.71 -20.30 7.09
N GLU A 23 -8.91 -21.23 6.14
CA GLU A 23 -10.25 -21.76 5.85
C GLU A 23 -10.83 -22.52 7.04
N LYS A 24 -10.01 -23.31 7.74
CA LYS A 24 -10.42 -23.98 8.98
C LYS A 24 -10.77 -22.95 10.06
N ALA A 25 -9.89 -21.99 10.31
CA ALA A 25 -10.08 -20.92 11.30
C ALA A 25 -11.35 -20.11 11.03
N ARG A 26 -11.64 -19.80 9.75
CA ARG A 26 -12.86 -19.13 9.32
C ARG A 26 -14.10 -19.97 9.61
N THR A 27 -14.06 -21.26 9.30
CA THR A 27 -15.18 -22.19 9.51
C THR A 27 -15.46 -22.42 10.99
N GLU A 28 -14.41 -22.51 11.82
CA GLU A 28 -14.50 -22.72 13.27
C GLU A 28 -14.70 -21.40 14.05
N GLY A 29 -14.74 -20.25 13.37
CA GLY A 29 -15.08 -18.97 13.97
C GLY A 29 -13.99 -18.35 14.85
N PHE A 30 -12.72 -18.68 14.59
CA PHE A 30 -11.53 -18.26 15.34
C PHE A 30 -11.49 -16.75 15.62
N GLY A 31 -11.05 -16.38 16.82
CA GLY A 31 -10.97 -14.99 17.27
C GLY A 31 -9.76 -14.25 16.69
N GLU A 32 -9.62 -12.97 17.10
CA GLU A 32 -8.48 -12.14 16.71
C GLU A 32 -7.16 -12.67 17.27
N ALA A 33 -7.16 -13.21 18.50
CA ALA A 33 -5.99 -13.82 19.11
C ALA A 33 -5.51 -15.06 18.33
N ASP A 34 -6.44 -15.92 17.88
CA ASP A 34 -6.10 -17.07 17.04
C ASP A 34 -5.57 -16.62 15.67
N THR A 35 -6.18 -15.57 15.10
CA THR A 35 -5.73 -14.98 13.84
C THR A 35 -4.31 -14.41 13.97
N ARG A 36 -4.00 -13.78 15.11
CA ARG A 36 -2.65 -13.28 15.44
C ARG A 36 -1.62 -14.41 15.44
N THR A 37 -1.95 -15.58 15.98
CA THR A 37 -1.08 -16.76 15.91
C THR A 37 -0.81 -17.19 14.46
N ILE A 38 -1.85 -17.27 13.63
CA ILE A 38 -1.71 -17.62 12.21
C ILE A 38 -0.85 -16.58 11.46
N VAL A 39 -1.06 -15.29 11.72
CA VAL A 39 -0.27 -14.21 11.13
C VAL A 39 1.20 -14.27 11.57
N MET A 40 1.47 -14.58 12.84
CA MET A 40 2.84 -14.81 13.33
C MET A 40 3.52 -15.96 12.58
N ASP A 41 2.81 -17.07 12.36
CA ASP A 41 3.33 -18.20 11.59
C ASP A 41 3.61 -17.82 10.13
N ILE A 42 2.76 -17.00 9.52
CA ILE A 42 2.99 -16.45 8.17
C ILE A 42 4.24 -15.56 8.15
N LEU A 43 4.38 -14.64 9.10
CA LEU A 43 5.54 -13.74 9.17
C LEU A 43 6.86 -14.52 9.28
N VAL A 44 6.87 -15.59 10.07
CA VAL A 44 8.06 -16.41 10.29
C VAL A 44 8.29 -17.40 9.15
N ALA A 45 7.35 -18.33 8.90
CA ALA A 45 7.56 -19.44 7.98
C ALA A 45 7.50 -19.01 6.52
N MET A 46 6.56 -18.13 6.16
CA MET A 46 6.35 -17.70 4.78
C MET A 46 7.25 -16.51 4.44
N LEU A 47 7.25 -15.48 5.28
CA LEU A 47 7.94 -14.20 5.03
C LEU A 47 9.36 -14.13 5.59
N GLY A 48 9.81 -15.12 6.35
CA GLY A 48 11.20 -15.29 6.76
C GLY A 48 11.67 -14.36 7.87
N TRP A 49 10.76 -13.68 8.57
CA TRP A 49 11.11 -12.82 9.70
C TRP A 49 11.55 -13.66 10.91
N ASP A 50 12.60 -13.23 11.59
CA ASP A 50 13.04 -13.88 12.82
C ASP A 50 12.10 -13.48 13.98
N LYS A 51 11.50 -14.49 14.61
CA LYS A 51 10.54 -14.30 15.71
C LYS A 51 11.13 -13.58 16.93
N TYR A 52 12.40 -13.81 17.23
CA TYR A 52 13.05 -13.31 18.45
C TYR A 52 13.76 -11.97 18.22
N HIS A 53 14.18 -11.70 16.98
CA HIS A 53 14.95 -10.52 16.65
C HIS A 53 14.12 -9.45 15.92
N ASN A 54 13.29 -9.85 14.96
CA ASN A 54 12.52 -8.90 14.14
C ASN A 54 11.12 -8.64 14.69
N LEU A 55 10.46 -9.64 15.26
CA LEU A 55 9.06 -9.51 15.63
C LEU A 55 8.94 -9.20 17.12
N THR A 56 8.17 -8.17 17.44
CA THR A 56 7.76 -7.90 18.82
C THR A 56 6.26 -7.72 18.87
N ALA A 57 5.62 -8.39 19.82
CA ALA A 57 4.25 -8.05 20.21
C ALA A 57 4.36 -6.91 21.23
N GLU A 58 3.69 -5.77 21.01
CA GLU A 58 3.83 -4.67 21.96
C GLU A 58 2.86 -4.79 23.14
N SER A 59 3.45 -4.70 24.33
CA SER A 59 2.80 -4.15 25.52
C SER A 59 2.61 -2.66 25.32
N SER A 60 1.46 -2.15 25.75
CA SER A 60 1.09 -0.74 25.85
C SER A 60 2.25 0.20 26.17
N ILE A 61 2.67 1.02 25.21
CA ILE A 61 3.48 2.22 25.42
C ILE A 61 2.78 3.35 24.66
N GLY A 62 2.37 4.41 25.37
CA GLY A 62 1.88 5.64 24.73
C GLY A 62 0.39 5.72 24.33
N GLY A 63 -0.47 4.80 24.80
CA GLY A 63 -1.94 4.96 24.68
C GLY A 63 -2.58 4.49 23.37
N GLY A 64 -1.85 3.74 22.53
CA GLY A 64 -2.39 3.00 21.39
C GLY A 64 -1.82 1.57 21.36
N TYR A 65 -2.48 0.66 20.63
CA TYR A 65 -2.04 -0.73 20.47
C TYR A 65 -1.82 -1.05 19.00
N ALA A 66 -0.68 -1.68 18.70
CA ALA A 66 -0.40 -2.41 17.47
C ALA A 66 -0.24 -3.90 17.82
N ASP A 67 -0.71 -4.80 16.98
CA ASP A 67 -0.65 -6.24 17.29
C ASP A 67 0.76 -6.81 17.19
N ILE A 68 1.48 -6.44 16.14
CA ILE A 68 2.86 -6.87 15.89
C ILE A 68 3.64 -5.68 15.33
N LEU A 69 4.85 -5.48 15.81
CA LEU A 69 5.83 -4.58 15.21
C LEU A 69 6.94 -5.39 14.54
N ILE A 70 7.37 -4.91 13.37
CA ILE A 70 8.58 -5.38 12.71
C ILE A 70 9.72 -4.43 13.04
N LYS A 71 10.75 -4.95 13.69
CA LYS A 71 12.00 -4.27 14.02
C LYS A 71 13.08 -4.59 13.00
N LYS A 72 13.87 -3.58 12.65
CA LYS A 72 15.08 -3.71 11.84
C LYS A 72 16.21 -2.94 12.50
N LYS A 73 17.43 -3.23 12.05
CA LYS A 73 18.62 -2.46 12.42
C LYS A 73 18.96 -1.45 11.34
N ASP A 74 19.31 -0.24 11.75
CA ASP A 74 19.82 0.78 10.84
C ASP A 74 21.28 0.52 10.46
N ALA A 75 21.87 1.38 9.63
CA ALA A 75 23.27 1.26 9.21
C ALA A 75 24.28 1.38 10.38
N LYS A 76 23.84 1.81 11.55
CA LYS A 76 24.62 1.98 12.78
C LYS A 76 24.28 0.90 13.83
N ASP A 77 23.58 -0.16 13.43
CA ASP A 77 23.17 -1.29 14.27
C ASP A 77 22.11 -0.96 15.35
N ASN A 78 21.47 0.22 15.27
CA ASN A 78 20.40 0.60 16.19
C ASN A 78 19.06 0.01 15.75
N ASP A 79 18.29 -0.47 16.72
CA ASP A 79 16.93 -0.95 16.47
C ASP A 79 16.01 0.23 16.12
N TYR A 80 15.19 0.05 15.09
CA TYR A 80 14.07 0.93 14.77
C TYR A 80 12.85 0.10 14.34
N ILE A 81 11.66 0.68 14.49
CA ILE A 81 10.42 0.05 14.04
C ILE A 81 10.25 0.32 12.55
N TYR A 82 10.28 -0.74 11.76
CA TYR A 82 10.11 -0.71 10.32
C TYR A 82 8.64 -0.61 9.92
N ALA A 83 7.79 -1.42 10.54
CA ALA A 83 6.38 -1.51 10.20
C ALA A 83 5.53 -1.88 11.41
N VAL A 84 4.29 -1.42 11.39
CA VAL A 84 3.21 -1.81 12.30
C VAL A 84 2.28 -2.78 11.57
N ILE A 85 1.87 -3.85 12.24
CA ILE A 85 0.86 -4.77 11.73
C ILE A 85 -0.36 -4.73 12.64
N GLU A 86 -1.49 -4.39 12.04
CA GLU A 86 -2.82 -4.43 12.64
C GLU A 86 -3.55 -5.68 12.14
N ILE A 87 -4.05 -6.47 13.07
CA ILE A 87 -4.68 -7.75 12.81
C ILE A 87 -6.16 -7.66 13.17
N LYS A 88 -6.98 -8.26 12.32
CA LYS A 88 -8.41 -8.41 12.56
C LYS A 88 -8.79 -9.88 12.52
N LYS A 89 -9.96 -10.19 13.07
CA LYS A 89 -10.53 -11.54 13.04
C LYS A 89 -10.58 -12.10 11.61
N VAL A 90 -10.18 -13.36 11.45
CA VAL A 90 -10.34 -14.10 10.19
C VAL A 90 -11.78 -14.02 9.66
N GLY A 91 -11.93 -13.80 8.36
CA GLY A 91 -13.23 -13.64 7.70
C GLY A 91 -13.87 -12.25 7.87
N LEU A 92 -13.29 -11.35 8.68
CA LEU A 92 -13.74 -9.96 8.74
C LEU A 92 -13.28 -9.20 7.49
N ARG A 93 -14.20 -8.54 6.78
CA ARG A 93 -13.84 -7.66 5.68
C ARG A 93 -13.09 -6.43 6.20
N LEU A 94 -11.87 -6.22 5.69
CA LEU A 94 -11.06 -5.05 6.04
C LEU A 94 -11.66 -3.75 5.50
N ASN A 95 -11.52 -2.66 6.25
CA ASN A 95 -11.95 -1.32 5.87
C ASN A 95 -11.04 -0.25 6.49
N GLU A 96 -11.21 1.01 6.07
CA GLU A 96 -10.37 2.13 6.52
C GLU A 96 -10.51 2.46 8.02
N ASN A 97 -11.66 2.16 8.64
CA ASN A 97 -11.81 2.38 10.08
C ASN A 97 -10.89 1.46 10.88
N HIS A 98 -10.64 0.25 10.40
CA HIS A 98 -9.68 -0.67 11.02
C HIS A 98 -8.24 -0.15 10.93
N LEU A 99 -7.90 0.68 9.94
CA LEU A 99 -6.57 1.24 9.76
C LEU A 99 -6.26 2.36 10.77
N ARG A 100 -7.29 3.06 11.27
CA ARG A 100 -7.16 4.32 12.01
C ARG A 100 -6.18 4.22 13.18
N GLN A 101 -6.36 3.21 14.04
CA GLN A 101 -5.55 3.04 15.24
C GLN A 101 -4.07 2.83 14.92
N ALA A 102 -3.76 1.87 14.05
CA ALA A 102 -2.39 1.57 13.65
C ALA A 102 -1.74 2.72 12.86
N ARG A 103 -2.51 3.41 12.02
CA ARG A 103 -2.06 4.62 11.33
C ARG A 103 -1.69 5.74 12.30
N ASP A 104 -2.53 6.00 13.28
CA ASP A 104 -2.32 7.11 14.21
C ASP A 104 -1.11 6.82 15.11
N TYR A 105 -0.96 5.58 15.59
CA TYR A 105 0.25 5.13 16.28
C TYR A 105 1.49 5.28 15.37
N ALA A 106 1.46 4.71 14.17
CA ALA A 106 2.60 4.77 13.26
C ALA A 106 3.01 6.21 12.90
N ARG A 107 2.05 7.12 12.73
CA ARG A 107 2.33 8.54 12.51
C ARG A 107 3.03 9.19 13.70
N ASN A 108 2.55 8.92 14.92
CA ASN A 108 3.12 9.50 16.14
C ASN A 108 4.57 9.03 16.36
N GLU A 109 4.84 7.76 16.06
CA GLU A 109 6.17 7.15 16.20
C GLU A 109 7.08 7.32 14.97
N GLY A 110 6.58 7.97 13.90
CA GLY A 110 7.35 8.17 12.66
C GLY A 110 7.61 6.89 11.86
N ILE A 111 6.77 5.86 12.04
CA ILE A 111 6.86 4.57 11.38
C ILE A 111 6.23 4.66 9.98
N PRO A 112 6.98 4.35 8.90
CA PRO A 112 6.53 4.60 7.53
C PRO A 112 5.53 3.57 6.99
N TRP A 113 5.47 2.38 7.58
CA TRP A 113 4.70 1.25 7.05
C TRP A 113 3.64 0.76 8.01
N VAL A 114 2.41 0.61 7.50
CA VAL A 114 1.31 -0.04 8.21
C VAL A 114 0.77 -1.18 7.36
N VAL A 115 0.66 -2.36 7.96
CA VAL A 115 0.05 -3.54 7.36
C VAL A 115 -1.25 -3.82 8.09
N LEU A 116 -2.36 -3.85 7.35
CA LEU A 116 -3.67 -4.26 7.89
C LEU A 116 -4.00 -5.63 7.32
N THR A 117 -4.30 -6.60 8.19
CA THR A 117 -4.60 -7.97 7.76
C THR A 117 -5.67 -8.66 8.61
N ASN A 118 -6.38 -9.62 8.02
CA ASN A 118 -7.23 -10.60 8.72
C ASN A 118 -6.66 -12.03 8.59
N GLY A 119 -5.36 -12.15 8.29
CA GLY A 119 -4.68 -13.38 7.93
C GLY A 119 -4.79 -13.72 6.43
N ASN A 120 -5.97 -13.59 5.82
CA ASN A 120 -6.18 -13.85 4.40
C ASN A 120 -5.81 -12.66 3.52
N ASP A 121 -6.40 -11.51 3.80
CA ASP A 121 -6.23 -10.26 3.07
C ASP A 121 -5.10 -9.45 3.72
N TRP A 122 -4.20 -8.91 2.90
CA TRP A 122 -3.06 -8.12 3.35
C TRP A 122 -3.04 -6.80 2.58
N GLN A 123 -3.20 -5.70 3.30
CA GLN A 123 -3.14 -4.35 2.77
C GLN A 123 -1.93 -3.62 3.34
N VAL A 124 -1.09 -3.08 2.47
CA VAL A 124 0.15 -2.42 2.87
C VAL A 124 0.06 -0.94 2.55
N TYR A 125 0.16 -0.10 3.58
CA TYR A 125 0.04 1.34 3.48
C TYR A 125 1.39 2.00 3.76
N TYR A 126 1.72 3.00 2.94
CA TYR A 126 2.84 3.89 3.16
C TYR A 126 2.34 5.20 3.75
N LEU A 127 2.96 5.63 4.85
CA LEU A 127 2.71 6.90 5.50
C LEU A 127 3.77 7.91 5.06
N GLU A 128 3.34 8.94 4.33
CA GLU A 128 4.24 10.03 4.01
C GLU A 128 4.62 10.81 5.28
N PRO A 129 5.91 11.14 5.48
CA PRO A 129 6.32 12.00 6.57
C PRO A 129 5.61 13.35 6.51
N THR A 130 5.02 13.77 7.62
CA THR A 130 4.38 15.09 7.73
C THR A 130 5.45 16.17 7.66
N LYS A 131 5.37 17.04 6.64
CA LYS A 131 6.26 18.22 6.55
C LYS A 131 5.89 19.21 7.65
N LYS A 132 6.89 19.84 8.29
CA LYS A 132 6.73 20.81 9.40
C LYS A 132 5.70 21.94 9.15
N HIS A 133 5.38 22.25 7.89
CA HIS A 133 4.47 23.33 7.50
C HIS A 133 3.07 22.86 7.08
N ASN A 134 2.83 21.55 6.97
CA ASN A 134 1.50 21.03 6.66
C ASN A 134 0.69 20.87 7.94
N LYS A 135 -0.46 21.56 8.00
CA LYS A 135 -1.42 21.42 9.12
C LYS A 135 -2.16 20.08 9.12
N THR A 136 -2.17 19.38 7.99
CA THR A 136 -2.80 18.07 7.79
C THR A 136 -1.77 17.03 7.35
N ALA A 137 -1.76 15.88 8.02
CA ALA A 137 -0.95 14.74 7.62
C ALA A 137 -1.48 14.16 6.29
N PRO A 138 -0.63 13.80 5.32
CA PRO A 138 -1.09 13.17 4.08
C PRO A 138 -1.82 11.86 4.34
N GLU A 139 -2.85 11.56 3.56
CA GLU A 139 -3.55 10.27 3.67
C GLU A 139 -2.63 9.08 3.40
N PRO A 140 -2.86 7.92 4.05
CA PRO A 140 -2.09 6.70 3.78
C PRO A 140 -2.20 6.28 2.33
N PHE A 141 -1.08 5.95 1.70
CA PHE A 141 -1.07 5.44 0.33
C PHE A 141 -1.10 3.91 0.34
N LEU A 142 -2.18 3.30 -0.17
CA LEU A 142 -2.26 1.85 -0.36
C LEU A 142 -1.29 1.41 -1.45
N VAL A 143 -0.19 0.78 -1.03
CA VAL A 143 0.92 0.36 -1.90
C VAL A 143 0.60 -0.92 -2.66
N LEU A 144 0.03 -1.89 -1.95
CA LEU A 144 -0.43 -3.16 -2.51
C LEU A 144 -1.53 -3.76 -1.63
N SER A 145 -2.35 -4.58 -2.26
CA SER A 145 -3.33 -5.45 -1.61
C SER A 145 -3.24 -6.82 -2.24
N VAL A 146 -3.15 -7.87 -1.42
CA VAL A 146 -3.11 -9.26 -1.88
C VAL A 146 -3.84 -10.16 -0.91
N SER A 147 -4.55 -11.15 -1.43
CA SER A 147 -5.24 -12.16 -0.62
C SER A 147 -4.67 -13.54 -0.89
N ILE A 148 -4.48 -14.34 0.16
CA ILE A 148 -3.96 -15.72 0.04
C ILE A 148 -4.87 -16.57 -0.86
N ASN A 149 -6.19 -16.46 -0.65
CA ASN A 149 -7.20 -17.22 -1.38
C ASN A 149 -7.69 -16.59 -2.70
N ASP A 150 -7.09 -15.49 -3.18
CA ASP A 150 -7.54 -14.85 -4.43
C ASP A 150 -7.31 -15.80 -5.62
N GLU A 151 -8.40 -16.34 -6.16
CA GLU A 151 -8.39 -17.28 -7.30
C GLU A 151 -8.23 -16.55 -8.64
N SER A 152 -8.50 -15.24 -8.70
CA SER A 152 -8.35 -14.44 -9.91
C SER A 152 -6.88 -14.11 -10.23
N MET A 153 -6.02 -14.16 -9.21
CA MET A 153 -4.60 -13.87 -9.33
C MET A 153 -3.75 -15.15 -9.44
N LYS A 154 -2.83 -15.19 -10.42
CA LYS A 154 -1.94 -16.34 -10.60
C LYS A 154 -1.09 -16.56 -9.35
N PRO A 155 -0.80 -17.82 -8.95
CA PRO A 155 0.01 -18.10 -7.77
C PRO A 155 1.39 -17.42 -7.76
N GLN A 156 2.01 -17.29 -8.94
CA GLN A 156 3.27 -16.57 -9.09
C GLN A 156 3.14 -15.08 -8.70
N GLN A 157 2.13 -14.39 -9.22
CA GLN A 157 1.90 -12.97 -8.94
C GLN A 157 1.62 -12.75 -7.45
N LYS A 158 0.81 -13.61 -6.83
CA LYS A 158 0.58 -13.58 -5.37
C LYS A 158 1.89 -13.73 -4.60
N SER A 159 2.71 -14.72 -4.95
CA SER A 159 3.99 -14.95 -4.27
C SER A 159 4.97 -13.79 -4.45
N GLU A 160 4.95 -13.07 -5.58
CA GLU A 160 5.77 -11.88 -5.81
C GLU A 160 5.30 -10.69 -4.95
N LEU A 161 4.00 -10.51 -4.76
CA LEU A 161 3.46 -9.48 -3.86
C LEU A 161 3.78 -9.79 -2.40
N PHE A 162 3.59 -11.04 -1.96
CA PHE A 162 3.99 -11.46 -0.61
C PHE A 162 5.50 -11.38 -0.40
N TYR A 163 6.30 -11.63 -1.43
CA TYR A 163 7.75 -11.45 -1.35
C TYR A 163 8.12 -10.02 -0.95
N LEU A 164 7.40 -8.99 -1.38
CA LEU A 164 7.68 -7.60 -0.97
C LEU A 164 7.53 -7.38 0.55
N LEU A 165 6.80 -8.25 1.26
CA LEU A 165 6.64 -8.23 2.72
C LEU A 165 7.68 -9.09 3.47
N SER A 166 8.56 -9.77 2.73
CA SER A 166 9.57 -10.66 3.32
C SER A 166 10.75 -9.91 3.93
N GLU A 167 11.41 -10.56 4.89
CA GLU A 167 12.65 -10.08 5.47
C GLU A 167 13.71 -9.85 4.37
N GLU A 168 13.79 -10.76 3.38
CA GLU A 168 14.75 -10.67 2.29
C GLU A 168 14.53 -9.47 1.37
N ALA A 169 13.28 -9.16 1.03
CA ALA A 169 12.95 -7.97 0.25
C ALA A 169 13.23 -6.69 1.03
N SER A 170 12.99 -6.72 2.35
CA SER A 170 13.24 -5.59 3.24
C SER A 170 14.73 -5.21 3.33
N ARG A 171 15.64 -6.19 3.24
CA ARG A 171 17.10 -5.95 3.21
C ARG A 171 17.55 -5.19 1.97
N LYS A 172 16.80 -5.32 0.87
CA LYS A 172 17.09 -4.69 -0.43
C LYS A 172 16.24 -3.45 -0.70
N GLU A 173 15.43 -3.03 0.27
CA GLU A 173 14.48 -1.92 0.15
C GLU A 173 13.51 -2.09 -1.05
N GLU A 174 13.11 -3.33 -1.36
CA GLU A 174 12.32 -3.60 -2.56
C GLU A 174 10.85 -3.15 -2.41
N LEU A 175 10.30 -3.14 -1.20
CA LEU A 175 8.98 -2.56 -0.91
C LEU A 175 8.98 -1.03 -1.11
N GLU A 176 10.05 -0.35 -0.68
CA GLU A 176 10.25 1.09 -0.86
C GLU A 176 10.35 1.42 -2.35
N GLN A 177 11.14 0.65 -3.10
CA GLN A 177 11.27 0.82 -4.55
C GLN A 177 9.94 0.57 -5.27
N TRP A 178 9.19 -0.45 -4.85
CA TRP A 178 7.86 -0.74 -5.36
C TRP A 178 6.90 0.42 -5.07
N CYS A 179 6.87 0.93 -3.84
CA CYS A 179 6.06 2.09 -3.46
C CYS A 179 6.40 3.34 -4.26
N LYS A 180 7.70 3.64 -4.46
CA LYS A 180 8.13 4.76 -5.33
C LYS A 180 7.55 4.63 -6.75
N LYS A 181 7.58 3.42 -7.33
CA LYS A 181 7.00 3.15 -8.65
C LYS A 181 5.48 3.28 -8.64
N ALA A 182 4.80 2.66 -7.67
CA ALA A 182 3.35 2.70 -7.52
C ALA A 182 2.84 4.15 -7.38
N LYS A 183 3.51 4.97 -6.58
CA LYS A 183 3.20 6.40 -6.41
C LYS A 183 3.46 7.20 -7.68
N ALA A 184 4.54 6.90 -8.41
CA ALA A 184 4.86 7.61 -9.65
C ALA A 184 3.77 7.44 -10.72
N VAL A 185 3.05 6.32 -10.70
CA VAL A 185 1.95 6.01 -11.62
C VAL A 185 0.56 6.05 -10.95
N SER A 186 0.44 6.65 -9.76
CA SER A 186 -0.87 6.84 -9.13
C SER A 186 -1.76 7.73 -9.99
N ALA A 187 -3.09 7.59 -9.88
CA ALA A 187 -4.03 8.42 -10.62
C ALA A 187 -3.74 9.92 -10.42
N GLU A 188 -3.47 10.34 -9.18
CA GLU A 188 -3.09 11.72 -8.86
C GLU A 188 -1.79 12.16 -9.56
N SER A 189 -0.76 11.30 -9.56
CA SER A 189 0.51 11.59 -10.22
C SER A 189 0.35 11.70 -11.74
N LEU A 190 -0.43 10.79 -12.33
CA LEU A 190 -0.72 10.79 -13.76
C LEU A 190 -1.57 11.99 -14.16
N ILE A 191 -2.59 12.36 -13.36
CA ILE A 191 -3.40 13.56 -13.58
C ILE A 191 -2.51 14.80 -13.54
N LYS A 192 -1.65 14.96 -12.53
CA LYS A 192 -0.71 16.10 -12.45
C LYS A 192 0.17 16.22 -13.70
N ARG A 193 0.57 15.10 -14.32
CA ARG A 193 1.37 15.08 -15.56
C ARG A 193 0.54 15.33 -16.81
N LEU A 194 -0.68 14.78 -16.86
CA LEU A 194 -1.59 14.91 -17.99
C LEU A 194 -2.10 16.35 -18.13
N PHE A 195 -2.36 17.03 -17.00
CA PHE A 195 -2.85 18.41 -16.95
C PHE A 195 -1.69 19.41 -16.85
N THR A 196 -0.80 19.35 -17.84
CA THR A 196 0.24 20.36 -18.07
C THR A 196 -0.07 21.10 -19.38
N LYS A 197 0.35 22.37 -19.48
CA LYS A 197 0.16 23.16 -20.71
C LYS A 197 0.63 22.42 -21.96
N GLU A 198 1.81 21.80 -21.89
CA GLU A 198 2.41 21.07 -23.01
C GLU A 198 1.52 19.91 -23.50
N VAL A 199 1.06 19.06 -22.58
CA VAL A 199 0.24 17.89 -22.94
C VAL A 199 -1.14 18.32 -23.43
N ILE A 200 -1.77 19.27 -22.74
CA ILE A 200 -3.08 19.79 -23.13
C ILE A 200 -3.02 20.49 -24.48
N ASP A 201 -1.97 21.26 -24.76
CA ASP A 201 -1.78 21.91 -26.06
C ASP A 201 -1.62 20.90 -27.19
N LYS A 202 -0.91 19.79 -26.97
CA LYS A 202 -0.81 18.72 -27.97
C LYS A 202 -2.16 18.08 -28.26
N ILE A 203 -2.99 17.84 -27.24
CA ILE A 203 -4.35 17.32 -27.42
C ILE A 203 -5.21 18.33 -28.19
N ARG A 204 -5.17 19.61 -27.80
CA ARG A 204 -5.90 20.71 -28.46
C ARG A 204 -5.54 20.83 -29.94
N LEU A 205 -4.25 20.80 -30.27
CA LEU A 205 -3.76 20.84 -31.66
C LEU A 205 -4.15 19.58 -32.45
N GLY A 206 -4.23 18.42 -31.78
CA GLY A 206 -4.77 17.18 -32.37
C GLY A 206 -6.24 17.33 -32.77
N VAL A 207 -7.09 17.77 -31.84
CA VAL A 207 -8.53 18.00 -32.09
C VAL A 207 -8.73 19.00 -33.23
N LYS A 208 -8.00 20.12 -33.25
CA LYS A 208 -8.09 21.12 -34.32
C LYS A 208 -7.73 20.53 -35.69
N ARG A 209 -6.70 19.68 -35.75
CA ARG A 209 -6.24 19.05 -36.99
C ARG A 209 -7.26 18.05 -37.55
N GLU A 210 -7.87 17.26 -36.69
CA GLU A 210 -8.78 16.19 -37.08
C GLU A 210 -10.20 16.70 -37.38
N THR A 211 -10.67 17.71 -36.64
CA THR A 211 -12.07 18.16 -36.69
C THR A 211 -12.25 19.56 -37.27
N GLY A 212 -11.17 20.36 -37.36
CA GLY A 212 -11.23 21.79 -37.67
C GLY A 212 -11.70 22.68 -36.52
N ALA A 213 -12.24 22.12 -35.43
CA ALA A 213 -12.74 22.89 -34.30
C ALA A 213 -11.60 23.50 -33.47
N SER A 214 -11.78 24.76 -33.05
CA SER A 214 -10.79 25.48 -32.22
C SER A 214 -11.27 25.56 -30.77
N PHE A 215 -10.35 25.26 -29.86
CA PHE A 215 -10.56 25.35 -28.41
C PHE A 215 -9.34 26.02 -27.76
N THR A 216 -9.49 26.50 -26.53
CA THR A 216 -8.40 26.89 -25.64
C THR A 216 -7.86 25.67 -24.87
N ASN A 217 -6.70 25.83 -24.22
CA ASN A 217 -6.18 24.77 -23.34
C ASN A 217 -7.10 24.56 -22.14
N GLU A 218 -7.69 25.63 -21.61
CA GLU A 218 -8.63 25.57 -20.49
C GLU A 218 -9.89 24.79 -20.83
N GLU A 219 -10.45 24.99 -22.02
CA GLU A 219 -11.63 24.24 -22.50
C GLU A 219 -11.33 22.75 -22.62
N ILE A 220 -10.21 22.38 -23.25
CA ILE A 220 -9.78 20.97 -23.38
C ILE A 220 -9.54 20.35 -21.99
N ALA A 221 -8.85 21.05 -21.10
CA ALA A 221 -8.63 20.58 -19.73
C ALA A 221 -9.96 20.39 -18.98
N GLY A 222 -10.90 21.32 -19.13
CA GLY A 222 -12.24 21.22 -18.55
C GLY A 222 -12.99 19.99 -19.04
N PHE A 223 -13.05 19.76 -20.35
CA PHE A 223 -13.70 18.58 -20.93
C PHE A 223 -13.04 17.27 -20.49
N MET A 224 -11.72 17.22 -20.41
CA MET A 224 -11.02 16.02 -19.93
C MET A 224 -11.33 15.71 -18.47
N LEU A 225 -11.33 16.73 -17.59
CA LEU A 225 -11.71 16.55 -16.19
C LEU A 225 -13.16 16.07 -16.04
N GLU A 226 -14.07 16.65 -16.81
CA GLU A 226 -15.49 16.33 -16.74
C GLU A 226 -15.80 14.94 -17.31
N ARG A 227 -15.20 14.57 -18.45
CA ARG A 227 -15.61 13.40 -19.25
C ARG A 227 -14.72 12.18 -19.09
N ILE A 228 -13.45 12.36 -18.71
CA ILE A 228 -12.45 11.27 -18.66
C ILE A 228 -12.05 10.97 -17.22
N VAL A 229 -11.81 12.01 -16.41
CA VAL A 229 -11.35 11.83 -15.03
C VAL A 229 -12.51 11.45 -14.13
N ARG A 230 -12.43 10.24 -13.57
CA ARG A 230 -13.40 9.72 -12.59
C ARG A 230 -13.46 10.63 -11.37
N VAL A 231 -14.65 10.79 -10.81
CA VAL A 231 -14.93 11.76 -9.75
C VAL A 231 -14.03 11.54 -8.53
N GLU A 232 -13.74 10.29 -8.19
CA GLU A 232 -12.99 9.90 -7.00
C GLU A 232 -11.51 10.33 -7.03
N VAL A 233 -10.96 10.60 -8.22
CA VAL A 233 -9.56 11.00 -8.40
C VAL A 233 -9.42 12.41 -8.96
N ARG A 234 -10.53 13.18 -9.02
CA ARG A 234 -10.47 14.57 -9.47
C ARG A 234 -9.64 15.40 -8.47
N PRO A 235 -8.82 16.35 -8.95
CA PRO A 235 -8.13 17.28 -8.07
C PRO A 235 -9.13 18.03 -7.18
N GLU A 236 -8.77 18.30 -5.92
CA GLU A 236 -9.61 19.10 -4.99
C GLU A 236 -9.92 20.51 -5.52
N ARG A 237 -9.01 21.05 -6.34
CA ARG A 237 -9.13 22.38 -6.97
C ARG A 237 -9.01 22.27 -8.50
N PRO A 238 -10.04 21.75 -9.19
CA PRO A 238 -10.03 21.59 -10.65
C PRO A 238 -9.84 22.93 -11.37
N ASP A 239 -10.41 24.01 -10.80
CA ASP A 239 -10.29 25.38 -11.30
C ASP A 239 -8.84 25.84 -11.44
N LEU A 240 -8.00 25.52 -10.44
CA LEU A 240 -6.59 25.88 -10.44
C LEU A 240 -5.80 25.07 -11.46
N VAL A 241 -6.13 23.78 -11.60
CA VAL A 241 -5.50 22.88 -12.58
C VAL A 241 -5.80 23.35 -14.00
N ILE A 242 -7.07 23.65 -14.31
CA ILE A 242 -7.50 24.17 -15.61
C ILE A 242 -6.77 25.49 -15.92
N LYS A 243 -6.78 26.43 -14.98
CA LYS A 243 -6.12 27.74 -15.15
C LYS A 243 -4.62 27.61 -15.37
N HIS A 244 -3.97 26.60 -14.78
CA HIS A 244 -2.54 26.35 -14.99
C HIS A 244 -2.24 25.84 -16.40
N CYS A 245 -3.16 25.10 -17.03
CA CYS A 245 -2.99 24.60 -18.39
C CYS A 245 -3.05 25.72 -19.46
N GLY A 246 -3.67 26.84 -19.12
CA GLY A 246 -3.81 28.01 -20.01
C GLY A 246 -2.65 29.00 -20.01
N LYS A 247 -1.89 29.06 -18.91
CA LYS A 247 -0.71 29.92 -18.76
C LYS A 247 0.47 29.35 -19.54
#